data_AF-A0A7W5NVA3-F1
#
_entry.id   AF-A0A7W5NVA3-F1
#
_cell.length_a   1.000
_cell.length_b   1.000
_cell.length_c   1.000
_cell.angle_alpha   90.00
_cell.angle_beta   90.00
_cell.angle_gamma   90.00
#
_symmetry.space_group_name_H-M   'P 1'
#
loop_
_entity.id
_entity.type
_entity.pdbx_description
1 polymer ?
#
loop_
_entity_poly.entity_id
_entity_poly.type
_entity_poly.pdbx_seq_one_letter_code
_entity_poly.pdbx_strand_id
1 'polypeptide(L)'
;MNVLTGVAVLAAIVALGAFAIWRLLRARNMEIWIGSYLRRKPPQVTGRPVHVMFCFVDHFEPMWRGADLATQRTRVDRWCREYRDMAARHRDADGRPPQHSFFYPEEEYAPEHLEKLAELCADGYGEIEVHLHHDNDTEANFRQSITRFCHILHERHGALPRDPASGELRFGFIHGNWCLDNSRPDGRWCGIDNELILLRELGCYADFTMPSAPSDTQTRIINSIYYATDDPHAPKSHDDGTLVRVGGTPSGDLMLIQGPLGLNWRDRRMGLIPRIENADVRGGQPPTAERVDAWVRTGVHVEGRPEWVFIKIHTHGTQEADMDTLLGAPVDAMHAHLESVYNDGQRYVLHYVSAREAYNIAKAAEAGRQGNPNDYRDFVLPAPRSSWAGSGRNTVARDAA
;
A
#
# COMPACT_ATOMS: atom_id res chain seq x y z
N MET A 1 -31.56 50.22 -2.05
CA MET A 1 -30.35 49.47 -2.43
C MET A 1 -30.56 48.98 -3.84
N ASN A 2 -29.84 49.51 -4.83
CA ASN A 2 -30.12 49.20 -6.24
C ASN A 2 -29.78 47.72 -6.51
N VAL A 3 -30.56 47.08 -7.38
CA VAL A 3 -30.41 45.66 -7.74
C VAL A 3 -28.95 45.33 -8.10
N LEU A 4 -28.26 46.24 -8.80
CA LEU A 4 -26.83 46.16 -9.11
C LEU A 4 -25.92 46.03 -7.88
N THR A 5 -26.20 46.80 -6.81
CA THR A 5 -25.45 46.73 -5.55
C THR A 5 -25.70 45.39 -4.85
N GLY A 6 -26.94 44.90 -4.86
CA GLY A 6 -27.28 43.59 -4.30
C GLY A 6 -26.58 42.43 -5.03
N VAL A 7 -26.56 42.47 -6.37
CA VAL A 7 -25.84 41.50 -7.20
C VAL A 7 -24.33 41.56 -6.96
N ALA A 8 -23.75 42.75 -6.86
CA ALA A 8 -22.32 42.92 -6.60
C ALA A 8 -21.91 42.38 -5.22
N VAL A 9 -22.71 42.63 -4.18
CA VAL A 9 -22.46 42.10 -2.82
C VAL A 9 -22.55 40.58 -2.81
N LEU A 10 -23.57 39.99 -3.45
CA LEU A 10 -23.69 38.53 -3.54
C LEU A 10 -22.51 37.91 -4.30
N ALA A 11 -22.11 38.49 -5.42
CA ALA A 11 -20.95 38.04 -6.19
C ALA A 11 -19.66 38.10 -5.36
N ALA A 12 -19.45 39.17 -4.59
CA ALA A 12 -18.29 39.29 -3.69
C ALA A 12 -18.28 38.23 -2.59
N ILE A 13 -19.44 37.93 -1.98
CA ILE A 13 -19.56 36.87 -0.96
C ILE A 13 -19.25 35.51 -1.56
N VAL A 14 -19.79 35.21 -2.75
CA VAL A 14 -19.52 33.95 -3.46
C VAL A 14 -18.03 33.83 -3.80
N ALA A 15 -17.41 34.90 -4.30
CA ALA A 15 -15.98 34.93 -4.62
C ALA A 15 -15.10 34.71 -3.38
N LEU A 16 -15.43 35.35 -2.25
CA LEU A 16 -14.73 35.15 -0.98
C LEU A 16 -14.88 33.71 -0.47
N GLY A 17 -16.08 33.14 -0.56
CA GLY A 17 -16.32 31.74 -0.20
C GLY A 17 -15.53 30.77 -1.07
N ALA A 18 -15.54 30.96 -2.39
CA ALA A 18 -14.77 30.16 -3.33
C ALA A 18 -13.25 30.25 -3.06
N PHE A 19 -12.74 31.45 -2.79
CA PHE A 19 -11.34 31.65 -2.44
C PHE A 19 -10.96 30.95 -1.13
N ALA A 20 -11.82 31.02 -0.10
CA ALA A 20 -11.59 30.33 1.17
C ALA A 20 -11.55 28.79 0.98
N ILE A 21 -12.48 28.22 0.20
CA ILE A 21 -12.48 26.79 -0.14
C ILE A 21 -11.22 26.42 -0.91
N TRP A 22 -10.83 27.20 -1.93
CA TRP A 22 -9.62 26.97 -2.69
C TRP A 22 -8.36 26.99 -1.80
N ARG A 23 -8.25 27.95 -0.87
CA ARG A 23 -7.16 28.01 0.12
C ARG A 23 -7.13 26.79 1.04
N LEU A 24 -8.29 26.30 1.48
CA LEU A 24 -8.39 25.11 2.32
C LEU A 24 -7.93 23.85 1.57
N LEU A 25 -8.32 23.70 0.30
CA LEU A 25 -7.89 22.58 -0.53
C LEU A 25 -6.36 22.62 -0.73
N ARG A 26 -5.83 23.79 -1.14
CA ARG A 26 -4.39 24.04 -1.34
C ARG A 26 -3.53 23.84 -0.10
N ALA A 27 -4.06 24.10 1.09
CA ALA A 27 -3.29 23.95 2.34
C ALA A 27 -2.96 22.48 2.68
N ARG A 28 -3.62 21.54 2.02
CA ARG A 28 -3.47 20.08 2.21
C ARG A 28 -3.37 19.33 0.88
N ASN A 29 -3.03 20.04 -0.20
CA ASN A 29 -2.90 19.51 -1.55
C ASN A 29 -4.12 18.71 -2.05
N MET A 30 -5.32 19.04 -1.54
CA MET A 30 -6.55 18.34 -1.89
C MET A 30 -7.03 18.69 -3.30
N GLU A 31 -6.64 19.83 -3.85
CA GLU A 31 -6.94 20.23 -5.21
C GLU A 31 -6.41 19.23 -6.25
N ILE A 32 -5.38 18.46 -5.90
CA ILE A 32 -4.80 17.42 -6.75
C ILE A 32 -5.82 16.30 -6.99
N TRP A 33 -6.51 15.84 -5.94
CA TRP A 33 -7.26 14.58 -5.99
C TRP A 33 -8.76 14.71 -5.72
N ILE A 34 -9.24 15.84 -5.17
CA ILE A 34 -10.65 16.00 -4.79
C ILE A 34 -11.59 15.85 -6.01
N GLY A 35 -11.14 16.26 -7.20
CA GLY A 35 -11.89 16.07 -8.43
C GLY A 35 -12.11 14.59 -8.76
N SER A 36 -11.09 13.75 -8.59
CA SER A 36 -11.18 12.30 -8.78
C SER A 36 -12.07 11.66 -7.71
N TYR A 37 -11.94 12.09 -6.45
CA TYR A 37 -12.81 11.64 -5.36
C TYR A 37 -14.29 11.91 -5.64
N LEU A 38 -14.64 13.13 -6.08
CA LEU A 38 -16.04 13.52 -6.33
C LEU A 38 -16.65 12.83 -7.56
N ARG A 39 -15.84 12.43 -8.54
CA ARG A 39 -16.32 11.73 -9.75
C ARG A 39 -16.49 10.22 -9.53
N ARG A 40 -15.84 9.66 -8.52
CA ARG A 40 -15.85 8.21 -8.27
C ARG A 40 -17.25 7.73 -7.86
N LYS A 41 -17.68 6.63 -8.47
CA LYS A 41 -18.89 5.89 -8.09
C LYS A 41 -18.55 4.41 -7.98
N PRO A 42 -18.22 3.90 -6.77
CA PRO A 42 -17.92 2.48 -6.63
C PRO A 42 -19.15 1.66 -7.04
N PRO A 43 -18.97 0.61 -7.87
CA PRO A 43 -20.07 -0.23 -8.33
C PRO A 43 -20.68 -1.02 -7.17
N GLN A 44 -21.98 -1.30 -7.26
CA GLN A 44 -22.64 -2.21 -6.32
C GLN A 44 -22.49 -3.66 -6.79
N VAL A 45 -22.02 -4.52 -5.89
CA VAL A 45 -21.92 -5.96 -6.13
C VAL A 45 -23.21 -6.62 -5.65
N THR A 46 -23.85 -7.42 -6.51
CA THR A 46 -25.09 -8.14 -6.20
C THR A 46 -25.00 -9.60 -6.66
N GLY A 47 -25.67 -10.50 -5.92
CA GLY A 47 -25.76 -11.91 -6.28
C GLY A 47 -24.47 -12.74 -6.14
N ARG A 48 -23.43 -12.19 -5.50
CA ARG A 48 -22.17 -12.87 -5.18
C ARG A 48 -21.49 -12.20 -3.97
N PRO A 49 -20.66 -12.91 -3.19
CA PRO A 49 -19.89 -12.29 -2.12
C PRO A 49 -18.86 -11.30 -2.67
N VAL A 50 -18.54 -10.30 -1.86
CA VAL A 50 -17.38 -9.42 -2.06
C VAL A 50 -16.18 -10.03 -1.35
N HIS A 51 -15.14 -10.33 -2.10
CA HIS A 51 -13.85 -10.74 -1.56
C HIS A 51 -13.04 -9.50 -1.18
N VAL A 52 -12.55 -9.46 0.06
CA VAL A 52 -11.79 -8.35 0.62
C VAL A 52 -10.34 -8.79 0.77
N MET A 53 -9.46 -8.35 -0.13
CA MET A 53 -8.03 -8.56 -0.02
C MET A 53 -7.44 -7.43 0.83
N PHE A 54 -7.11 -7.75 2.08
CA PHE A 54 -6.54 -6.82 3.04
C PHE A 54 -5.01 -6.94 3.03
N CYS A 55 -4.35 -5.90 2.56
CA CYS A 55 -2.91 -5.80 2.40
C CYS A 55 -2.36 -4.71 3.32
N PHE A 56 -1.49 -5.09 4.26
CA PHE A 56 -0.81 -4.15 5.15
C PHE A 56 0.65 -4.02 4.71
N VAL A 57 1.03 -2.83 4.22
CA VAL A 57 2.41 -2.50 3.83
C VAL A 57 3.07 -1.61 4.88
N ASP A 58 4.39 -1.71 4.99
CA ASP A 58 5.13 -1.02 6.04
C ASP A 58 6.44 -0.44 5.52
N HIS A 59 6.61 0.87 5.73
CA HIS A 59 7.90 1.54 5.67
C HIS A 59 8.72 1.13 6.91
N PHE A 60 9.30 -0.08 6.87
CA PHE A 60 9.90 -0.69 8.04
C PHE A 60 11.33 -0.17 8.26
N GLU A 61 11.48 0.88 9.07
CA GLU A 61 12.73 1.64 9.24
C GLU A 61 13.32 1.51 10.67
N PRO A 62 13.95 0.37 11.05
CA PRO A 62 14.53 0.22 12.39
C PRO A 62 15.50 1.33 12.78
N MET A 63 16.20 1.96 11.82
CA MET A 63 17.15 3.04 12.09
C MET A 63 16.48 4.42 12.21
N TRP A 64 15.15 4.51 12.19
CA TRP A 64 14.41 5.78 12.26
C TRP A 64 15.00 6.75 13.29
N ARG A 65 15.28 7.99 12.83
CA ARG A 65 16.00 9.06 13.53
C ARG A 65 17.47 8.76 13.90
N GLY A 66 18.14 7.90 13.13
CA GLY A 66 19.54 7.52 13.38
C GLY A 66 19.71 6.73 14.67
N ALA A 67 18.74 5.87 15.00
CA ALA A 67 18.77 5.07 16.21
C ALA A 67 20.01 4.17 16.27
N ASP A 68 20.57 3.98 17.47
CA ASP A 68 21.70 3.07 17.65
C ASP A 68 21.29 1.60 17.49
N LEU A 69 22.28 0.72 17.30
CA LEU A 69 22.02 -0.70 17.03
C LEU A 69 21.22 -1.39 18.16
N ALA A 70 21.41 -0.99 19.42
CA ALA A 70 20.67 -1.54 20.55
C ALA A 70 19.18 -1.16 20.52
N THR A 71 18.88 0.08 20.13
CA THR A 71 17.52 0.57 19.93
C THR A 71 16.87 -0.12 18.73
N GLN A 72 17.57 -0.22 17.61
CA GLN A 72 17.11 -0.94 16.42
C GLN A 72 16.75 -2.40 16.76
N ARG A 73 17.63 -3.10 17.47
CA ARG A 73 17.39 -4.46 17.99
C ARG A 73 16.10 -4.55 18.78
N THR A 74 15.95 -3.66 19.75
CA THR A 74 14.76 -3.61 20.61
C THR A 74 13.49 -3.42 19.80
N ARG A 75 13.52 -2.52 18.80
CA ARG A 75 12.38 -2.27 17.89
C ARG A 75 12.00 -3.54 17.11
N VAL A 76 12.98 -4.19 16.47
CA VAL A 76 12.74 -5.39 15.64
C VAL A 76 12.31 -6.58 16.50
N ASP A 77 12.94 -6.81 17.65
CA ASP A 77 12.59 -7.89 18.58
C ASP A 77 11.17 -7.72 19.11
N ARG A 78 10.82 -6.49 19.48
CA ARG A 78 9.47 -6.14 19.90
C ARG A 78 8.46 -6.41 18.79
N TRP A 79 8.75 -5.96 17.57
CA TRP A 79 7.88 -6.17 16.43
C TRP A 79 7.65 -7.66 16.17
N CYS A 80 8.71 -8.45 16.06
CA CYS A 80 8.61 -9.87 15.75
C CYS A 80 7.85 -10.67 16.81
N ARG A 81 8.01 -10.32 18.09
CA ARG A 81 7.29 -10.97 19.19
C ARG A 81 5.82 -10.54 19.22
N GLU A 82 5.55 -9.24 19.32
CA GLU A 82 4.20 -8.75 19.60
C GLU A 82 3.29 -8.83 18.36
N TYR A 83 3.83 -8.66 17.15
CA TYR A 83 3.06 -8.88 15.93
C TYR A 83 2.63 -10.33 15.80
N ARG A 84 3.54 -11.28 16.06
CA ARG A 84 3.25 -12.71 16.05
C ARG A 84 2.15 -13.06 17.06
N ASP A 85 2.29 -12.61 18.31
CA ASP A 85 1.32 -12.86 19.37
C ASP A 85 -0.07 -12.27 19.05
N MET A 86 -0.10 -11.09 18.42
CA MET A 86 -1.32 -10.44 17.98
C MET A 86 -1.96 -11.17 16.80
N ALA A 87 -1.23 -11.32 15.69
CA ALA A 87 -1.73 -11.92 14.46
C ALA A 87 -2.13 -13.39 14.64
N ALA A 88 -1.50 -14.13 15.58
CA ALA A 88 -1.85 -15.52 15.89
C ALA A 88 -3.30 -15.71 16.36
N ARG A 89 -3.96 -14.66 16.86
CA ARG A 89 -5.36 -14.70 17.33
C ARG A 89 -6.40 -14.58 16.23
N HIS A 90 -5.98 -14.20 15.03
CA HIS A 90 -6.84 -13.76 13.92
C HIS A 90 -6.75 -14.71 12.74
N ARG A 91 -7.85 -14.93 12.02
CA ARG A 91 -7.94 -15.81 10.85
C ARG A 91 -8.90 -15.25 9.80
N ASP A 92 -8.45 -15.22 8.55
CA ASP A 92 -9.29 -14.95 7.39
C ASP A 92 -10.12 -16.18 6.95
N ALA A 93 -10.83 -16.07 5.83
CA ALA A 93 -11.65 -17.16 5.29
C ALA A 93 -10.85 -18.43 4.93
N ASP A 94 -9.55 -18.27 4.68
CA ASP A 94 -8.64 -19.32 4.25
C ASP A 94 -7.87 -19.94 5.45
N GLY A 95 -8.15 -19.48 6.67
CA GLY A 95 -7.43 -19.89 7.88
C GLY A 95 -6.03 -19.30 7.97
N ARG A 96 -5.75 -18.19 7.26
CA ARG A 96 -4.46 -17.49 7.33
C ARG A 96 -4.52 -16.36 8.36
N PRO A 97 -3.44 -16.12 9.12
CA PRO A 97 -3.35 -14.95 9.99
C PRO A 97 -3.16 -13.66 9.15
N PRO A 98 -3.30 -12.48 9.76
CA PRO A 98 -2.86 -11.22 9.18
C PRO A 98 -1.45 -11.32 8.57
N GLN A 99 -1.32 -10.79 7.36
CA GLN A 99 -0.06 -10.73 6.63
C GLN A 99 0.50 -9.31 6.67
N HIS A 100 1.82 -9.19 6.89
CA HIS A 100 2.54 -7.92 6.85
C HIS A 100 3.56 -7.90 5.72
N SER A 101 3.58 -6.84 4.92
CA SER A 101 4.58 -6.66 3.87
C SER A 101 5.64 -5.68 4.34
N PHE A 102 6.81 -6.20 4.68
CA PHE A 102 7.94 -5.42 5.20
C PHE A 102 8.74 -4.84 4.04
N PHE A 103 8.49 -3.58 3.69
CA PHE A 103 9.33 -2.88 2.72
C PHE A 103 10.55 -2.35 3.48
N TYR A 104 11.68 -3.07 3.35
CA TYR A 104 12.89 -2.82 4.14
C TYR A 104 13.84 -1.88 3.38
N PRO A 105 14.33 -0.79 4.00
CA PRO A 105 15.16 0.22 3.34
C PRO A 105 16.54 -0.34 2.95
N GLU A 106 16.89 -0.18 1.68
CA GLU A 106 18.17 -0.61 1.12
C GLU A 106 19.37 0.00 1.86
N GLU A 107 19.28 1.30 2.12
CA GLU A 107 20.31 2.12 2.72
C GLU A 107 20.54 1.83 4.21
N GLU A 108 19.61 1.11 4.86
CA GLU A 108 19.71 0.69 6.26
C GLU A 108 19.91 -0.83 6.40
N TYR A 109 20.46 -1.49 5.36
CA TYR A 109 20.67 -2.93 5.38
C TYR A 109 21.40 -3.41 6.65
N ALA A 110 20.70 -4.22 7.44
CA ALA A 110 21.22 -4.87 8.62
C ALA A 110 20.89 -6.37 8.57
N PRO A 111 21.90 -7.26 8.43
CA PRO A 111 21.66 -8.69 8.30
C PRO A 111 20.82 -9.28 9.43
N GLU A 112 21.10 -8.92 10.69
CA GLU A 112 20.40 -9.50 11.83
C GLU A 112 18.91 -9.13 11.88
N HIS A 113 18.54 -7.95 11.37
CA HIS A 113 17.15 -7.50 11.38
C HIS A 113 16.36 -8.26 10.32
N LEU A 114 16.93 -8.40 9.12
CA LEU A 114 16.33 -9.15 8.03
C LEU A 114 16.25 -10.66 8.32
N GLU A 115 17.21 -11.23 9.04
CA GLU A 115 17.14 -12.62 9.50
C GLU A 115 15.93 -12.86 10.42
N LYS A 116 15.69 -11.96 11.39
CA LYS A 116 14.50 -12.02 12.27
C LYS A 116 13.19 -11.86 11.49
N LEU A 117 13.15 -10.93 10.53
CA LEU A 117 11.99 -10.75 9.67
C LEU A 117 11.75 -11.97 8.77
N ALA A 118 12.80 -12.57 8.21
CA ALA A 118 12.71 -13.76 7.38
C ALA A 118 12.16 -14.95 8.19
N GLU A 119 12.56 -15.09 9.46
CA GLU A 119 11.99 -16.10 10.36
C GLU A 119 10.50 -15.84 10.65
N LEU A 120 10.11 -14.59 10.91
CA LEU A 120 8.71 -14.20 11.10
C LEU A 120 7.86 -14.47 9.84
N CYS A 121 8.38 -14.15 8.65
CA CYS A 121 7.74 -14.45 7.38
C CYS A 121 7.62 -15.96 7.15
N ALA A 122 8.66 -16.72 7.51
CA ALA A 122 8.70 -18.16 7.34
C ALA A 122 7.69 -18.86 8.23
N ASP A 123 7.28 -18.23 9.35
CA ASP A 123 6.19 -18.63 10.25
C ASP A 123 4.79 -18.17 9.79
N GLY A 124 4.68 -17.48 8.67
CA GLY A 124 3.41 -17.17 8.01
C GLY A 124 2.82 -15.82 8.34
N TYR A 125 3.63 -14.88 8.81
CA TYR A 125 3.17 -13.55 9.21
C TYR A 125 3.51 -12.44 8.20
N GLY A 126 4.11 -12.76 7.05
CA GLY A 126 4.44 -11.73 6.07
C GLY A 126 5.39 -12.14 4.96
N GLU A 127 5.80 -11.12 4.19
CA GLU A 127 6.85 -11.18 3.16
C GLU A 127 7.71 -9.90 3.20
N ILE A 128 8.93 -9.96 2.65
CA ILE A 128 9.90 -8.85 2.63
C ILE A 128 10.03 -8.31 1.21
N GLU A 129 9.93 -7.00 1.07
CA GLU A 129 9.96 -6.24 -0.19
C GLU A 129 10.96 -5.07 -0.11
N VAL A 130 11.10 -4.29 -1.19
CA VAL A 130 12.14 -3.25 -1.33
C VAL A 130 11.61 -1.86 -1.02
N HIS A 131 12.30 -1.18 -0.13
CA HIS A 131 12.11 0.24 0.19
C HIS A 131 13.41 1.00 -0.10
N LEU A 132 13.31 2.25 -0.51
CA LEU A 132 14.48 3.11 -0.70
C LEU A 132 14.13 4.56 -0.39
N HIS A 133 14.95 5.20 0.44
CA HIS A 133 15.08 6.66 0.44
C HIS A 133 16.27 7.07 -0.42
N HIS A 134 16.04 7.97 -1.35
CA HIS A 134 17.09 8.57 -2.17
C HIS A 134 16.78 10.03 -2.46
N ASP A 135 17.81 10.79 -2.83
CA ASP A 135 17.74 12.24 -3.07
C ASP A 135 18.90 12.67 -3.97
N ASN A 136 18.60 13.48 -5.00
CA ASN A 136 19.55 13.82 -6.07
C ASN A 136 20.27 12.59 -6.64
N ASP A 137 19.54 11.46 -6.78
CA ASP A 137 20.13 10.22 -7.27
C ASP A 137 20.41 10.26 -8.78
N THR A 138 21.09 9.25 -9.28
CA THR A 138 21.39 9.05 -10.70
C THR A 138 20.95 7.66 -11.12
N GLU A 139 20.59 7.47 -12.40
CA GLU A 139 20.19 6.15 -12.91
C GLU A 139 21.24 5.06 -12.60
N ALA A 140 22.53 5.40 -12.70
CA ALA A 140 23.62 4.46 -12.47
C ALA A 140 23.65 3.97 -11.01
N ASN A 141 23.53 4.89 -10.05
CA ASN A 141 23.52 4.54 -8.63
C ASN A 141 22.23 3.82 -8.25
N PHE A 142 21.08 4.28 -8.72
CA PHE A 142 19.79 3.62 -8.49
C PHE A 142 19.80 2.16 -8.96
N ARG A 143 20.23 1.91 -10.21
CA ARG A 143 20.36 0.54 -10.76
C ARG A 143 21.30 -0.30 -9.91
N GLN A 144 22.45 0.24 -9.50
CA GLN A 144 23.42 -0.47 -8.69
C GLN A 144 22.85 -0.87 -7.32
N SER A 145 22.22 0.07 -6.61
CA SER A 145 21.68 -0.13 -5.27
C SER A 145 20.53 -1.13 -5.27
N ILE A 146 19.54 -0.95 -6.14
CA ILE A 146 18.39 -1.85 -6.25
C ILE A 146 18.82 -3.26 -6.66
N THR A 147 19.68 -3.39 -7.68
CA THR A 147 20.18 -4.70 -8.11
C THR A 147 20.89 -5.41 -6.96
N ARG A 148 21.84 -4.73 -6.31
CA ARG A 148 22.59 -5.28 -5.17
C ARG A 148 21.65 -5.76 -4.07
N PHE A 149 20.67 -4.94 -3.71
CA PHE A 149 19.77 -5.25 -2.61
C PHE A 149 18.82 -6.39 -2.92
N CYS A 150 18.27 -6.44 -4.14
CA CYS A 150 17.44 -7.58 -4.58
C CYS A 150 18.22 -8.90 -4.49
N HIS A 151 19.48 -8.92 -4.94
CA HIS A 151 20.35 -10.08 -4.79
C HIS A 151 20.59 -10.45 -3.32
N ILE A 152 20.88 -9.48 -2.45
CA ILE A 152 21.05 -9.71 -1.01
C ILE A 152 19.80 -10.31 -0.38
N LEU A 153 18.62 -9.71 -0.62
CA LEU A 153 17.34 -10.18 -0.09
C LEU A 153 17.06 -11.62 -0.55
N HIS A 154 17.29 -11.92 -1.82
CA HIS A 154 17.04 -13.25 -2.37
C HIS A 154 18.02 -14.32 -1.89
N GLU A 155 19.31 -14.03 -1.98
CA GLU A 155 20.36 -15.03 -1.77
C GLU A 155 20.58 -15.30 -0.29
N ARG A 156 20.57 -14.26 0.55
CA ARG A 156 20.88 -14.39 1.98
C ARG A 156 19.64 -14.60 2.83
N HIS A 157 18.56 -13.90 2.51
CA HIS A 157 17.36 -13.87 3.35
C HIS A 157 16.22 -14.71 2.78
N GLY A 158 16.39 -15.31 1.60
CA GLY A 158 15.36 -16.13 0.95
C GLY A 158 14.11 -15.34 0.50
N ALA A 159 14.14 -14.01 0.61
CA ALA A 159 13.08 -13.12 0.16
C ALA A 159 13.06 -13.02 -1.37
N LEU A 160 12.10 -12.29 -1.93
CA LEU A 160 11.92 -12.02 -3.35
C LEU A 160 11.84 -13.26 -4.27
N PRO A 161 10.71 -13.48 -4.97
CA PRO A 161 10.61 -14.58 -5.93
C PRO A 161 11.44 -14.32 -7.20
N ARG A 162 11.66 -15.40 -7.95
CA ARG A 162 12.05 -15.31 -9.35
C ARG A 162 10.82 -15.44 -10.23
N ASP A 163 10.76 -14.65 -11.28
CA ASP A 163 9.77 -14.86 -12.33
C ASP A 163 10.02 -16.24 -12.99
N PRO A 164 9.03 -17.15 -13.04
CA PRO A 164 9.23 -18.47 -13.62
C PRO A 164 9.58 -18.46 -15.12
N ALA A 165 9.20 -17.40 -15.83
CA ALA A 165 9.45 -17.28 -17.27
C ALA A 165 10.83 -16.68 -17.59
N SER A 166 11.19 -15.54 -16.98
CA SER A 166 12.47 -14.87 -17.24
C SER A 166 13.63 -15.33 -16.32
N GLY A 167 13.31 -15.86 -15.13
CA GLY A 167 14.29 -16.18 -14.09
C GLY A 167 14.81 -14.95 -13.32
N GLU A 168 14.35 -13.75 -13.66
CA GLU A 168 14.75 -12.50 -13.00
C GLU A 168 14.12 -12.39 -11.61
N LEU A 169 14.82 -11.69 -10.71
CA LEU A 169 14.28 -11.36 -9.39
C LEU A 169 13.13 -10.36 -9.54
N ARG A 170 12.05 -10.56 -8.77
CA ARG A 170 10.88 -9.69 -8.78
C ARG A 170 10.62 -9.15 -7.39
N PHE A 171 10.28 -7.87 -7.29
CA PHE A 171 10.06 -7.18 -6.02
C PHE A 171 8.93 -6.15 -6.13
N GLY A 172 8.28 -5.88 -5.01
CA GLY A 172 7.41 -4.72 -4.84
C GLY A 172 8.22 -3.54 -4.33
N PHE A 173 7.81 -2.32 -4.71
CA PHE A 173 8.52 -1.11 -4.32
C PHE A 173 7.64 -0.15 -3.51
N ILE A 174 8.26 0.49 -2.51
CA ILE A 174 7.78 1.70 -1.88
C ILE A 174 8.90 2.74 -1.94
N HIS A 175 8.56 3.94 -2.40
CA HIS A 175 9.45 5.08 -2.33
C HIS A 175 9.35 5.74 -0.93
N GLY A 176 10.44 5.75 -0.17
CA GLY A 176 10.39 6.14 1.25
C GLY A 176 10.02 7.60 1.51
N ASN A 177 10.45 8.50 0.64
CA ASN A 177 10.03 9.91 0.69
C ASN A 177 8.67 10.20 0.06
N TRP A 178 7.95 9.17 -0.39
CA TRP A 178 6.74 9.28 -1.23
C TRP A 178 6.92 10.05 -2.54
N CYS A 179 8.17 10.26 -2.98
CA CYS A 179 8.54 11.09 -4.12
C CYS A 179 8.78 10.26 -5.39
N LEU A 180 8.05 9.14 -5.54
CA LEU A 180 8.14 8.26 -6.71
C LEU A 180 8.19 9.09 -8.00
N ASP A 181 9.11 8.75 -8.89
CA ASP A 181 9.32 9.38 -10.17
C ASP A 181 9.50 10.91 -10.05
N ASN A 182 10.41 11.29 -9.15
CA ASN A 182 10.79 12.67 -8.85
C ASN A 182 9.60 13.64 -8.62
N SER A 183 8.53 13.13 -8.01
CA SER A 183 7.23 13.79 -8.04
C SER A 183 7.07 15.03 -7.18
N ARG A 184 8.10 15.39 -6.40
CA ARG A 184 8.06 16.58 -5.59
C ARG A 184 8.40 17.82 -6.43
N PRO A 185 7.65 18.93 -6.34
CA PRO A 185 7.87 20.10 -7.19
C PRO A 185 9.24 20.78 -7.08
N ASP A 186 9.97 20.55 -5.97
CA ASP A 186 11.31 21.09 -5.75
C ASP A 186 12.44 20.18 -6.27
N GLY A 187 12.10 19.03 -6.87
CA GLY A 187 13.05 18.04 -7.39
C GLY A 187 13.88 17.34 -6.32
N ARG A 188 13.46 17.43 -5.05
CA ARG A 188 14.13 16.80 -3.91
C ARG A 188 13.56 15.42 -3.64
N TRP A 189 14.34 14.63 -2.92
CA TRP A 189 13.96 13.35 -2.34
C TRP A 189 13.67 12.24 -3.35
N CYS A 190 14.24 12.38 -4.55
CA CYS A 190 14.37 11.34 -5.57
C CYS A 190 15.54 11.75 -6.50
N GLY A 191 15.29 12.57 -7.53
CA GLY A 191 16.29 13.07 -8.47
C GLY A 191 16.31 12.37 -9.84
N ILE A 192 15.38 11.45 -10.11
CA ILE A 192 15.32 10.66 -11.35
C ILE A 192 13.91 10.74 -11.95
N ASP A 193 13.80 11.30 -13.16
CA ASP A 193 12.52 11.48 -13.90
C ASP A 193 12.10 10.24 -14.72
N ASN A 194 12.91 9.18 -14.73
CA ASN A 194 12.57 7.91 -15.41
C ASN A 194 12.52 6.73 -14.44
N GLU A 195 12.14 6.98 -13.17
CA GLU A 195 12.22 5.98 -12.11
C GLU A 195 11.32 4.77 -12.40
N LEU A 196 10.16 4.94 -13.07
CA LEU A 196 9.25 3.84 -13.37
C LEU A 196 9.83 2.89 -14.42
N ILE A 197 10.51 3.43 -15.45
CA ILE A 197 11.27 2.65 -16.42
C ILE A 197 12.35 1.83 -15.71
N LEU A 198 13.14 2.47 -14.84
CA LEU A 198 14.21 1.81 -14.10
C LEU A 198 13.66 0.68 -13.22
N LEU A 199 12.61 0.96 -12.45
CA LEU A 199 11.95 -0.03 -11.60
C LEU A 199 11.48 -1.23 -12.41
N ARG A 200 10.81 -1.03 -13.56
CA ARG A 200 10.39 -2.11 -14.45
C ARG A 200 11.58 -2.97 -14.90
N GLU A 201 12.61 -2.34 -15.44
CA GLU A 201 13.79 -3.03 -15.97
C GLU A 201 14.55 -3.81 -14.90
N LEU A 202 14.48 -3.36 -13.65
CA LEU A 202 15.13 -4.02 -12.52
C LEU A 202 14.28 -5.16 -11.93
N GLY A 203 13.03 -5.33 -12.40
CA GLY A 203 12.15 -6.43 -11.99
C GLY A 203 11.03 -6.03 -11.03
N CYS A 204 10.81 -4.74 -10.78
CA CYS A 204 9.69 -4.28 -9.96
C CYS A 204 8.36 -4.73 -10.58
N TYR A 205 7.53 -5.45 -9.82
CA TYR A 205 6.23 -5.91 -10.31
C TYR A 205 5.10 -4.91 -10.06
N ALA A 206 5.18 -4.12 -8.98
CA ALA A 206 4.23 -3.06 -8.67
C ALA A 206 4.79 -2.08 -7.61
N ASP A 207 4.30 -0.84 -7.68
CA ASP A 207 4.47 0.18 -6.64
C ASP A 207 3.32 0.18 -5.64
N PHE A 208 3.66 0.46 -4.37
CA PHE A 208 2.74 0.56 -3.24
C PHE A 208 2.89 1.89 -2.48
N THR A 209 3.48 2.92 -3.08
CA THR A 209 3.77 4.20 -2.40
C THR A 209 2.50 4.99 -2.08
N MET A 210 1.49 4.97 -2.96
CA MET A 210 0.31 5.85 -2.83
C MET A 210 -0.82 5.24 -1.97
N PRO A 211 -1.54 6.02 -1.15
CA PRO A 211 -1.59 7.49 -1.16
C PRO A 211 -0.53 8.15 -0.26
N SER A 212 -0.07 9.34 -0.65
CA SER A 212 0.84 10.19 0.13
C SER A 212 0.17 11.46 0.66
N ALA A 213 -1.12 11.67 0.38
CA ALA A 213 -1.87 12.80 0.89
C ALA A 213 -1.71 12.96 2.41
N PRO A 214 -1.50 14.17 2.94
CA PRO A 214 -1.65 15.47 2.28
C PRO A 214 -0.38 16.01 1.58
N SER A 215 0.63 15.17 1.31
CA SER A 215 1.84 15.56 0.58
C SER A 215 1.53 16.15 -0.79
N ASP A 216 2.40 17.03 -1.29
CA ASP A 216 2.37 17.55 -2.66
C ASP A 216 2.79 16.50 -3.70
N THR A 217 3.36 15.37 -3.25
CA THR A 217 3.68 14.20 -4.09
C THR A 217 2.45 13.36 -4.44
N GLN A 218 1.29 13.62 -3.84
CA GLN A 218 0.05 12.87 -4.10
C GLN A 218 -0.34 12.93 -5.58
N THR A 219 -0.94 11.86 -6.11
CA THR A 219 -1.43 11.77 -7.49
C THR A 219 -2.88 12.24 -7.64
N ARG A 220 -3.23 12.68 -8.86
CA ARG A 220 -4.61 12.96 -9.27
C ARG A 220 -5.44 11.68 -9.40
N ILE A 221 -4.92 10.63 -10.03
CA ILE A 221 -5.56 9.31 -10.01
C ILE A 221 -5.48 8.73 -8.60
N ILE A 222 -6.61 8.28 -8.06
CA ILE A 222 -6.71 7.76 -6.68
C ILE A 222 -7.55 6.49 -6.65
N ASN A 223 -7.41 5.69 -5.59
CA ASN A 223 -8.27 4.54 -5.30
C ASN A 223 -8.34 3.53 -6.45
N SER A 224 -7.23 3.33 -7.16
CA SER A 224 -7.21 2.57 -8.41
C SER A 224 -6.05 1.59 -8.45
N ILE A 225 -6.22 0.54 -9.25
CA ILE A 225 -5.13 -0.31 -9.73
C ILE A 225 -4.95 0.04 -11.21
N TYR A 226 -3.78 0.54 -11.58
CA TYR A 226 -3.55 1.07 -12.92
C TYR A 226 -2.09 0.91 -13.33
N TYR A 227 -1.85 0.98 -14.63
CA TYR A 227 -0.51 1.09 -15.18
C TYR A 227 -0.19 2.56 -15.48
N ALA A 228 0.98 3.01 -15.04
CA ALA A 228 1.57 4.27 -15.48
C ALA A 228 2.59 4.03 -16.60
N THR A 229 2.68 4.98 -17.51
CA THR A 229 3.74 5.06 -18.53
C THR A 229 4.62 6.24 -18.19
N ASP A 230 5.92 6.01 -18.14
CA ASP A 230 6.91 7.00 -17.77
C ASP A 230 7.19 7.99 -18.89
N ASP A 231 7.48 9.24 -18.54
CA ASP A 231 8.09 10.25 -19.41
C ASP A 231 9.52 10.48 -18.90
N PRO A 232 10.56 9.96 -19.57
CA PRO A 232 11.93 10.05 -19.08
C PRO A 232 12.52 11.48 -19.04
N HIS A 233 11.73 12.48 -19.42
CA HIS A 233 12.10 13.89 -19.43
C HIS A 233 11.19 14.75 -18.54
N ALA A 234 10.26 14.15 -17.80
CA ALA A 234 9.38 14.88 -16.90
C ALA A 234 9.02 14.02 -15.67
N PRO A 235 9.00 14.62 -14.46
CA PRO A 235 8.65 13.90 -13.26
C PRO A 235 7.15 13.57 -13.19
N LYS A 236 6.80 12.69 -12.25
CA LYS A 236 5.44 12.40 -11.79
C LYS A 236 4.55 11.78 -12.88
N SER A 237 5.13 10.94 -13.72
CA SER A 237 4.44 10.18 -14.76
C SER A 237 3.29 9.32 -14.22
N HIS A 238 3.35 8.94 -12.95
CA HIS A 238 2.29 8.22 -12.25
C HIS A 238 1.11 9.10 -11.76
N ASP A 239 1.03 10.39 -12.13
CA ASP A 239 -0.14 11.23 -11.81
C ASP A 239 -1.43 10.77 -12.50
N ASP A 240 -1.29 10.03 -13.60
CA ASP A 240 -2.37 9.40 -14.36
C ASP A 240 -1.96 8.00 -14.84
N GLY A 241 -2.89 7.28 -15.46
CA GLY A 241 -2.56 6.06 -16.18
C GLY A 241 -3.77 5.26 -16.65
N THR A 242 -3.50 4.05 -17.12
CA THR A 242 -4.52 3.14 -17.66
C THR A 242 -5.01 2.18 -16.60
N LEU A 243 -6.29 2.27 -16.23
CA LEU A 243 -6.90 1.34 -15.27
C LEU A 243 -6.74 -0.12 -15.72
N VAL A 244 -6.27 -0.96 -14.80
CA VAL A 244 -6.25 -2.42 -14.98
C VAL A 244 -7.68 -2.91 -15.08
N ARG A 245 -7.95 -3.75 -16.08
CA ARG A 245 -9.29 -4.24 -16.40
C ARG A 245 -9.29 -5.71 -16.77
N VAL A 246 -10.40 -6.39 -16.51
CA VAL A 246 -10.64 -7.76 -16.95
C VAL A 246 -10.48 -7.87 -18.47
N GLY A 247 -9.69 -8.85 -18.93
CA GLY A 247 -9.36 -9.05 -20.34
C GLY A 247 -8.40 -8.00 -20.91
N GLY A 248 -7.84 -7.13 -20.07
CA GLY A 248 -6.82 -6.18 -20.44
C GLY A 248 -5.45 -6.83 -20.64
N THR A 249 -4.51 -6.04 -21.13
CA THR A 249 -3.09 -6.42 -21.24
C THR A 249 -2.25 -5.42 -20.46
N PRO A 250 -1.08 -5.85 -19.92
CA PRO A 250 -0.09 -4.92 -19.39
C PRO A 250 0.21 -3.80 -20.39
N SER A 251 0.37 -2.59 -19.87
CA SER A 251 0.72 -1.39 -20.63
C SER A 251 1.68 -0.53 -19.82
N GLY A 252 2.39 0.39 -20.47
CA GLY A 252 3.29 1.32 -19.78
C GLY A 252 4.46 0.61 -19.10
N ASP A 253 4.89 1.17 -17.98
CA ASP A 253 6.13 0.78 -17.30
C ASP A 253 5.87 0.08 -15.98
N LEU A 254 4.96 0.59 -15.14
CA LEU A 254 4.74 0.05 -13.79
C LEU A 254 3.26 0.01 -13.40
N MET A 255 2.85 -1.06 -12.74
CA MET A 255 1.54 -1.14 -12.08
C MET A 255 1.61 -0.43 -10.72
N LEU A 256 0.63 0.40 -10.41
CA LEU A 256 0.45 1.02 -9.10
C LEU A 256 -0.78 0.42 -8.41
N ILE A 257 -0.60 -0.04 -7.17
CA ILE A 257 -1.68 -0.55 -6.32
C ILE A 257 -1.91 0.45 -5.18
N GLN A 258 -2.90 1.31 -5.37
CA GLN A 258 -3.17 2.39 -4.41
C GLN A 258 -4.02 1.93 -3.23
N GLY A 259 -3.72 2.54 -2.08
CA GLY A 259 -4.57 2.47 -0.90
C GLY A 259 -5.78 3.41 -0.97
N PRO A 260 -6.78 3.23 -0.09
CA PRO A 260 -7.89 4.15 0.06
C PRO A 260 -7.47 5.58 0.42
N LEU A 261 -7.96 6.55 -0.35
CA LEU A 261 -7.87 7.98 -0.13
C LEU A 261 -9.24 8.63 -0.26
N GLY A 262 -9.63 9.42 0.74
CA GLY A 262 -10.91 10.11 0.72
C GLY A 262 -11.09 11.06 1.89
N LEU A 263 -12.35 11.36 2.17
CA LEU A 263 -12.75 12.23 3.28
C LEU A 263 -13.45 11.42 4.35
N ASN A 264 -12.90 11.45 5.57
CA ASN A 264 -13.57 10.90 6.73
C ASN A 264 -14.62 11.90 7.22
N TRP A 265 -15.87 11.72 6.80
CA TRP A 265 -16.98 12.58 7.22
C TRP A 265 -17.48 12.28 8.64
N ARG A 266 -17.00 11.22 9.29
CA ARG A 266 -17.34 10.90 10.68
C ARG A 266 -16.35 11.56 11.66
N ASP A 267 -15.13 11.82 11.22
CA ASP A 267 -14.15 12.64 11.96
C ASP A 267 -14.01 14.03 11.32
N ARG A 268 -14.55 15.04 12.01
CA ARG A 268 -14.55 16.42 11.51
C ARG A 268 -13.85 17.36 12.48
N ARG A 269 -12.92 18.15 11.94
CA ARG A 269 -12.35 19.29 12.65
C ARG A 269 -13.44 20.34 12.85
N MET A 270 -13.65 20.74 14.11
CA MET A 270 -14.69 21.68 14.53
C MET A 270 -16.11 21.28 14.07
N GLY A 271 -16.36 19.99 13.83
CA GLY A 271 -17.66 19.48 13.38
C GLY A 271 -18.01 19.73 11.91
N LEU A 272 -17.16 20.46 11.16
CA LEU A 272 -17.48 20.93 9.80
C LEU A 272 -16.55 20.38 8.72
N ILE A 273 -15.24 20.33 8.98
CA ILE A 273 -14.25 20.00 7.96
C ILE A 273 -13.85 18.53 8.12
N PRO A 274 -14.19 17.63 7.17
CA PRO A 274 -13.78 16.23 7.27
C PRO A 274 -12.27 16.10 7.23
N ARG A 275 -11.72 15.13 7.97
CA ARG A 275 -10.31 14.79 7.85
C ARG A 275 -10.05 14.04 6.55
N ILE A 276 -8.81 14.11 6.10
CA ILE A 276 -8.32 13.25 5.02
C ILE A 276 -8.17 11.85 5.61
N GLU A 277 -8.79 10.88 4.96
CA GLU A 277 -8.51 9.45 5.16
C GLU A 277 -7.52 9.04 4.10
N ASN A 278 -6.33 8.59 4.49
CA ASN A 278 -5.25 8.19 3.58
C ASN A 278 -4.73 6.77 3.86
N ALA A 279 -5.46 5.96 4.63
CA ALA A 279 -5.09 4.58 4.96
C ALA A 279 -3.75 4.43 5.72
N ASP A 280 -3.27 5.52 6.36
CA ASP A 280 -2.16 5.53 7.31
C ASP A 280 -2.65 5.01 8.67
N VAL A 281 -1.94 4.04 9.24
CA VAL A 281 -2.21 3.49 10.57
C VAL A 281 -1.05 3.83 11.50
N ARG A 282 -1.34 4.60 12.56
CA ARG A 282 -0.35 5.05 13.55
C ARG A 282 -1.03 5.58 14.80
N GLY A 283 -0.28 5.97 15.84
CA GLY A 283 -0.85 6.42 17.12
C GLY A 283 -1.82 7.59 17.01
N GLY A 284 -1.52 8.56 16.12
CA GLY A 284 -2.42 9.69 15.85
C GLY A 284 -3.61 9.35 14.94
N GLN A 285 -3.63 8.16 14.33
CA GLN A 285 -4.63 7.71 13.38
C GLN A 285 -4.87 6.20 13.57
N PRO A 286 -5.50 5.77 14.67
CA PRO A 286 -5.76 4.36 14.92
C PRO A 286 -6.75 3.79 13.90
N PRO A 287 -6.74 2.47 13.66
CA PRO A 287 -7.58 1.84 12.64
C PRO A 287 -8.97 1.49 13.20
N THR A 288 -9.81 2.50 13.43
CA THR A 288 -11.16 2.26 13.99
C THR A 288 -12.06 1.52 13.01
N ALA A 289 -13.11 0.87 13.54
CA ALA A 289 -14.14 0.20 12.74
C ALA A 289 -14.70 1.09 11.63
N GLU A 290 -14.92 2.39 11.91
CA GLU A 290 -15.44 3.33 10.91
C GLU A 290 -14.47 3.58 9.75
N ARG A 291 -13.16 3.57 10.03
CA ARG A 291 -12.11 3.69 9.00
C ARG A 291 -12.06 2.43 8.16
N VAL A 292 -12.09 1.26 8.79
CA VAL A 292 -12.19 -0.04 8.08
C VAL A 292 -13.39 -0.05 7.14
N ASP A 293 -14.57 0.35 7.62
CA ASP A 293 -15.75 0.42 6.77
C ASP A 293 -15.59 1.41 5.61
N ALA A 294 -14.88 2.52 5.83
CA ALA A 294 -14.59 3.49 4.77
C ALA A 294 -13.61 2.93 3.74
N TRP A 295 -12.62 2.17 4.17
CA TRP A 295 -11.67 1.49 3.29
C TRP A 295 -12.38 0.48 2.39
N VAL A 296 -13.22 -0.40 2.96
CA VAL A 296 -14.01 -1.37 2.17
C VAL A 296 -14.94 -0.64 1.17
N ARG A 297 -15.65 0.41 1.63
CA ARG A 297 -16.55 1.19 0.76
C ARG A 297 -15.85 1.93 -0.38
N THR A 298 -14.54 2.20 -0.26
CA THR A 298 -13.77 2.81 -1.35
C THR A 298 -13.80 1.93 -2.60
N GLY A 299 -13.87 0.60 -2.41
CA GLY A 299 -14.06 -0.37 -3.47
C GLY A 299 -12.98 -0.28 -4.54
N VAL A 300 -11.70 -0.26 -4.15
CA VAL A 300 -10.58 -0.36 -5.11
C VAL A 300 -10.60 -1.76 -5.71
N HIS A 301 -10.67 -1.87 -7.04
CA HIS A 301 -10.80 -3.14 -7.74
C HIS A 301 -10.17 -3.05 -9.13
N VAL A 302 -9.97 -4.21 -9.76
CA VAL A 302 -9.70 -4.29 -11.21
C VAL A 302 -11.01 -4.05 -11.95
N GLU A 303 -11.02 -3.14 -12.94
CA GLU A 303 -12.24 -2.78 -13.67
C GLU A 303 -12.88 -4.01 -14.31
N GLY A 304 -14.20 -4.19 -14.09
CA GLY A 304 -14.92 -5.40 -14.49
C GLY A 304 -14.87 -6.57 -13.50
N ARG A 305 -14.15 -6.44 -12.38
CA ARG A 305 -14.12 -7.37 -11.24
C ARG A 305 -14.44 -6.65 -9.90
N PRO A 306 -15.60 -5.98 -9.77
CA PRO A 306 -15.92 -5.19 -8.59
C PRO A 306 -16.12 -6.00 -7.31
N GLU A 307 -16.35 -7.31 -7.43
CA GLU A 307 -16.47 -8.23 -6.32
C GLU A 307 -15.13 -8.59 -5.67
N TRP A 308 -13.99 -8.22 -6.26
CA TRP A 308 -12.67 -8.38 -5.63
C TRP A 308 -12.16 -6.99 -5.23
N VAL A 309 -12.33 -6.66 -3.95
CA VAL A 309 -11.95 -5.36 -3.37
C VAL A 309 -10.59 -5.45 -2.70
N PHE A 310 -9.69 -4.55 -3.07
CA PHE A 310 -8.36 -4.41 -2.50
C PHE A 310 -8.33 -3.29 -1.46
N ILE A 311 -7.81 -3.59 -0.28
CA ILE A 311 -7.58 -2.60 0.77
C ILE A 311 -6.09 -2.63 1.08
N LYS A 312 -5.36 -1.64 0.56
CA LYS A 312 -3.95 -1.43 0.86
C LYS A 312 -3.81 -0.32 1.90
N ILE A 313 -3.50 -0.70 3.14
CA ILE A 313 -3.16 0.25 4.22
C ILE A 313 -1.65 0.31 4.39
N HIS A 314 -1.16 1.39 4.99
CA HIS A 314 0.27 1.56 5.24
C HIS A 314 0.57 2.07 6.66
N THR A 315 1.81 1.88 7.09
CA THR A 315 2.35 2.43 8.34
C THR A 315 3.84 2.74 8.19
N HIS A 316 4.40 3.35 9.23
CA HIS A 316 5.84 3.41 9.47
C HIS A 316 6.14 2.62 10.74
N GLY A 317 6.48 1.36 10.55
CA GLY A 317 6.82 0.43 11.62
C GLY A 317 8.03 0.92 12.41
N THR A 318 8.21 0.35 13.60
CA THR A 318 9.35 0.61 14.49
C THR A 318 9.45 2.01 15.11
N GLN A 319 8.60 2.97 14.74
CA GLN A 319 8.51 4.28 15.40
C GLN A 319 7.83 4.15 16.76
N GLU A 320 8.50 4.54 17.86
CA GLU A 320 8.07 4.23 19.23
C GLU A 320 6.66 4.73 19.56
N ALA A 321 6.29 5.90 19.03
CA ALA A 321 4.98 6.51 19.26
C ALA A 321 3.82 5.70 18.68
N ASP A 322 4.10 4.82 17.71
CA ASP A 322 3.10 4.10 16.94
C ASP A 322 3.05 2.61 17.30
N MET A 323 4.12 2.06 17.89
CA MET A 323 4.24 0.64 18.23
C MET A 323 3.07 0.09 19.07
N ASP A 324 2.61 0.84 20.08
CA ASP A 324 1.48 0.40 20.93
C ASP A 324 0.17 0.33 20.15
N THR A 325 0.02 1.16 19.11
CA THR A 325 -1.14 1.10 18.21
C THR A 325 -1.02 -0.06 17.24
N LEU A 326 0.17 -0.23 16.65
CA LEU A 326 0.43 -1.21 15.59
C LEU A 326 0.46 -2.65 16.07
N LEU A 327 0.95 -2.88 17.29
CA LEU A 327 1.16 -4.22 17.86
C LEU A 327 0.17 -4.55 18.99
N GLY A 328 -0.60 -3.56 19.44
CA GLY A 328 -1.49 -3.67 20.58
C GLY A 328 -2.98 -3.71 20.23
N ALA A 329 -3.79 -3.29 21.20
CA ALA A 329 -5.25 -3.35 21.15
C ALA A 329 -5.90 -2.69 19.92
N PRO A 330 -5.40 -1.56 19.35
CA PRO A 330 -6.06 -0.94 18.21
C PRO A 330 -6.04 -1.79 16.93
N VAL A 331 -4.88 -2.34 16.53
CA VAL A 331 -4.79 -3.24 15.37
C VAL A 331 -5.45 -4.59 15.65
N ASP A 332 -5.36 -5.11 16.88
CA ASP A 332 -6.10 -6.30 17.31
C ASP A 332 -7.62 -6.14 17.11
N ALA A 333 -8.17 -4.99 17.51
CA ALA A 333 -9.58 -4.66 17.32
C ALA A 333 -9.95 -4.44 15.85
N MET A 334 -9.03 -3.91 15.03
CA MET A 334 -9.22 -3.79 13.58
C MET A 334 -9.39 -5.17 12.93
N HIS A 335 -8.54 -6.13 13.27
CA HIS A 335 -8.65 -7.50 12.75
C HIS A 335 -9.93 -8.17 13.21
N ALA A 336 -10.30 -8.05 14.49
CA ALA A 336 -11.58 -8.56 15.00
C ALA A 336 -12.80 -7.94 14.29
N HIS A 337 -12.75 -6.66 13.93
CA HIS A 337 -13.81 -6.00 13.15
C HIS A 337 -13.86 -6.52 11.70
N LEU A 338 -12.70 -6.66 11.05
CA LEU A 338 -12.60 -7.24 9.71
C LEU A 338 -13.22 -8.64 9.66
N GLU A 339 -12.90 -9.49 10.63
CA GLU A 339 -13.41 -10.86 10.70
C GLU A 339 -14.91 -10.91 11.00
N SER A 340 -15.38 -10.13 11.96
CA SER A 340 -16.79 -10.15 12.37
C SER A 340 -17.75 -9.52 11.34
N VAL A 341 -17.29 -8.53 10.58
CA VAL A 341 -18.14 -7.78 9.64
C VAL A 341 -17.90 -8.16 8.18
N TYR A 342 -16.66 -8.49 7.82
CA TYR A 342 -16.24 -8.71 6.43
C TYR A 342 -15.75 -10.14 6.14
N ASN A 343 -16.13 -11.13 6.95
CA ASN A 343 -15.74 -12.53 6.76
C ASN A 343 -16.88 -13.56 7.02
N ASP A 344 -18.11 -13.25 6.63
CA ASP A 344 -19.29 -14.11 6.87
C ASP A 344 -19.46 -15.27 5.85
N GLY A 345 -18.62 -15.32 4.81
CA GLY A 345 -18.64 -16.35 3.77
C GLY A 345 -19.82 -16.25 2.79
N GLN A 346 -20.71 -15.26 2.96
CA GLN A 346 -21.95 -15.14 2.17
C GLN A 346 -22.03 -13.79 1.46
N ARG A 347 -21.83 -12.69 2.20
CA ARG A 347 -21.74 -11.33 1.67
C ARG A 347 -20.30 -10.90 1.52
N TYR A 348 -19.44 -11.29 2.44
CA TYR A 348 -18.03 -10.94 2.44
C TYR A 348 -17.14 -12.14 2.74
N VAL A 349 -15.99 -12.19 2.08
CA VAL A 349 -14.94 -13.18 2.29
C VAL A 349 -13.64 -12.45 2.48
N LEU A 350 -13.02 -12.56 3.65
CA LEU A 350 -11.78 -11.87 3.97
C LEU A 350 -10.58 -12.70 3.50
N HIS A 351 -9.59 -12.02 2.92
CA HIS A 351 -8.30 -12.58 2.57
C HIS A 351 -7.19 -11.65 3.07
N TYR A 352 -6.39 -12.09 4.04
CA TYR A 352 -5.15 -11.40 4.41
C TYR A 352 -4.08 -11.72 3.37
N VAL A 353 -3.54 -10.71 2.69
CA VAL A 353 -2.62 -10.88 1.56
C VAL A 353 -1.34 -10.06 1.75
N SER A 354 -0.21 -10.60 1.30
CA SER A 354 1.01 -9.79 1.11
C SER A 354 0.87 -8.86 -0.12
N ALA A 355 1.82 -7.94 -0.30
CA ALA A 355 1.91 -7.08 -1.48
C ALA A 355 2.01 -7.91 -2.78
N ARG A 356 2.84 -8.95 -2.78
CA ARG A 356 2.99 -9.88 -3.91
C ARG A 356 1.69 -10.65 -4.19
N GLU A 357 1.03 -11.17 -3.15
CA GLU A 357 -0.23 -11.89 -3.29
C GLU A 357 -1.34 -10.96 -3.83
N ALA A 358 -1.41 -9.71 -3.36
CA ALA A 358 -2.32 -8.70 -3.88
C ALA A 358 -2.06 -8.43 -5.38
N TYR A 359 -0.79 -8.29 -5.78
CA TYR A 359 -0.41 -8.17 -7.19
C TYR A 359 -0.87 -9.39 -8.00
N ASN A 360 -0.56 -10.61 -7.56
CA ASN A 360 -0.95 -11.83 -8.25
C ASN A 360 -2.47 -11.95 -8.43
N ILE A 361 -3.26 -11.61 -7.41
CA ILE A 361 -4.73 -11.61 -7.48
C ILE A 361 -5.21 -10.53 -8.47
N ALA A 362 -4.59 -9.34 -8.50
CA ALA A 362 -4.91 -8.31 -9.48
C ALA A 362 -4.60 -8.79 -10.92
N LYS A 363 -3.47 -9.47 -11.13
CA LYS A 363 -3.11 -10.09 -12.42
C LYS A 363 -4.06 -11.21 -12.81
N ALA A 364 -4.53 -12.00 -11.85
CA ALA A 364 -5.54 -13.02 -12.10
C ALA A 364 -6.88 -12.40 -12.53
N ALA A 365 -7.31 -11.32 -11.85
CA ALA A 365 -8.50 -10.57 -12.24
C ALA A 365 -8.36 -9.98 -13.65
N GLU A 366 -7.22 -9.36 -13.96
CA GLU A 366 -6.91 -8.85 -15.30
C GLU A 366 -6.98 -9.96 -16.35
N ALA A 367 -6.46 -11.15 -16.06
CA ALA A 367 -6.55 -12.33 -16.93
C ALA A 367 -7.97 -12.95 -17.01
N GLY A 368 -8.97 -12.33 -16.40
CA GLY A 368 -10.36 -12.77 -16.43
C GLY A 368 -10.68 -13.96 -15.53
N ARG A 369 -9.79 -14.28 -14.58
CA ARG A 369 -10.07 -15.30 -13.57
C ARG A 369 -11.24 -14.89 -12.68
N GLN A 370 -11.91 -15.91 -12.15
CA GLN A 370 -13.16 -15.83 -11.37
C GLN A 370 -13.07 -16.79 -10.17
N GLY A 371 -14.04 -16.72 -9.27
CA GLY A 371 -14.09 -17.61 -8.10
C GLY A 371 -13.35 -17.01 -6.90
N ASN A 372 -12.72 -17.88 -6.11
CA ASN A 372 -12.06 -17.51 -4.87
C ASN A 372 -10.64 -16.94 -5.14
N PRO A 373 -10.33 -15.69 -4.75
CA PRO A 373 -8.98 -15.10 -4.85
C PRO A 373 -7.86 -15.93 -4.20
N ASN A 374 -8.17 -16.74 -3.20
CA ASN A 374 -7.19 -17.60 -2.54
C ASN A 374 -6.48 -18.55 -3.53
N ASP A 375 -7.17 -18.98 -4.59
CA ASP A 375 -6.62 -19.86 -5.63
C ASP A 375 -5.55 -19.17 -6.51
N TYR A 376 -5.40 -17.84 -6.37
CA TYR A 376 -4.58 -17.01 -7.23
C TYR A 376 -3.46 -16.26 -6.49
N ARG A 377 -3.17 -16.61 -5.22
CA ARG A 377 -2.09 -16.00 -4.43
C ARG A 377 -0.72 -16.10 -5.08
N ASP A 378 -0.50 -17.14 -5.88
CA ASP A 378 0.76 -17.42 -6.59
C ASP A 378 0.56 -17.45 -8.13
N PHE A 379 -0.34 -16.61 -8.67
CA PHE A 379 -0.77 -16.67 -10.07
C PHE A 379 0.34 -16.42 -11.11
N VAL A 380 1.11 -15.34 -10.96
CA VAL A 380 2.26 -15.02 -11.85
C VAL A 380 3.57 -15.28 -11.14
N LEU A 381 3.69 -14.78 -9.92
CA LEU A 381 4.91 -14.89 -9.12
C LEU A 381 4.74 -15.96 -8.04
N PRO A 382 5.68 -16.91 -7.89
CA PRO A 382 5.63 -17.89 -6.81
C PRO A 382 5.88 -17.22 -5.46
N ALA A 383 5.64 -17.96 -4.38
CA ALA A 383 6.03 -17.56 -3.04
C ALA A 383 7.57 -17.51 -2.89
N PRO A 384 8.15 -16.50 -2.22
CA PRO A 384 9.58 -16.47 -1.89
C PRO A 384 9.92 -17.56 -0.86
N ARG A 385 11.19 -17.99 -0.82
CA ARG A 385 11.65 -19.08 0.07
C ARG A 385 11.49 -18.75 1.56
N SER A 386 11.51 -17.46 1.91
CA SER A 386 11.32 -17.01 3.28
C SER A 386 9.87 -16.84 3.72
N SER A 387 8.87 -17.01 2.84
CA SER A 387 7.47 -17.00 3.28
C SER A 387 7.03 -18.40 3.71
N TRP A 388 5.96 -18.51 4.51
CA TRP A 388 5.41 -19.81 4.94
C TRP A 388 5.13 -20.79 3.79
N ALA A 389 4.63 -20.28 2.67
CA ALA A 389 4.34 -21.09 1.50
C ALA A 389 5.61 -21.60 0.81
N GLY A 390 6.69 -20.81 0.78
CA GLY A 390 7.96 -21.18 0.14
C GLY A 390 8.98 -21.84 1.07
N SER A 391 8.83 -21.72 2.39
CA SER A 391 9.78 -22.24 3.38
C SER A 391 9.66 -23.75 3.63
N GLY A 392 8.54 -24.34 3.20
CA GLY A 392 8.21 -25.74 3.45
C GLY A 392 7.73 -26.03 4.88
N ARG A 393 7.61 -25.03 5.77
CA ARG A 393 7.05 -25.25 7.13
C ARG A 393 5.58 -25.69 7.09
N ASN A 394 4.88 -25.39 6.00
CA ASN A 394 3.52 -25.85 5.72
C ASN A 394 3.39 -27.39 5.54
N THR A 395 4.45 -28.10 5.15
CA THR A 395 4.42 -29.57 5.02
C THR A 395 4.61 -30.22 6.38
N VAL A 396 5.52 -29.70 7.21
CA VAL A 396 5.77 -30.19 8.58
C VAL A 396 4.52 -30.07 9.47
N ALA A 397 3.75 -28.99 9.33
CA ALA A 397 2.50 -28.80 10.09
C ALA A 397 1.37 -29.74 9.66
N ARG A 398 1.37 -30.22 8.40
CA ARG A 398 0.38 -31.17 7.88
C ARG A 398 0.66 -32.62 8.28
N ASP A 399 1.91 -32.98 8.49
CA ASP A 399 2.30 -34.31 8.95
C ASP A 399 2.15 -34.49 10.48
N ALA A 400 1.93 -33.39 11.21
CA ALA A 400 1.75 -33.35 12.67
C ALA A 400 0.28 -33.25 13.12
N ALA A 401 -0.66 -33.09 12.18
CA ALA A 401 -2.11 -33.02 12.40
C ALA A 401 -2.79 -34.27 11.82
#